data_AF-A0A0J9WHW9-F1
#
_entry.id   AF-A0A0J9WHW9-F1
#
_cell.length_a   1.000
_cell.length_b   1.000
_cell.length_c   1.000
_cell.angle_alpha   90.00
_cell.angle_beta   90.00
_cell.angle_gamma   90.00
#
_symmetry.space_group_name_H-M   'P 1'
#
loop_
_entity.id
_entity.type
_entity.pdbx_description
1 polymer ?
#
loop_
_entity_poly.entity_id
_entity_poly.type
_entity_poly.pdbx_seq_one_letter_code
_entity_poly.pdbx_strand_id
1 'polypeptide(L)'
;MARHTGQFKEDGALDPEPAWRILQEPRSLLVTTDELYTEYLHGIADIEEDADLSAETVANWDLLRSPGVYANGRNIRQTRTSLTYRDVLQVSKVANKLGIFLKR
;
A
#
# COMPACT_ATOMS: atom_id res chain seq x y z
N MET A 1 -1.40 -7.85 9.88
CA MET A 1 -1.58 -6.42 9.52
C MET A 1 -2.03 -6.37 8.09
N ALA A 2 -3.24 -5.87 7.84
CA ALA A 2 -3.74 -5.64 6.49
C ALA A 2 -3.30 -4.26 5.98
N ARG A 3 -2.82 -4.22 4.74
CA ARG A 3 -2.60 -3.00 3.96
C ARG A 3 -3.80 -2.80 3.05
N HIS A 4 -4.25 -1.56 2.97
CA HIS A 4 -5.38 -1.14 2.15
C HIS A 4 -4.87 -0.43 0.91
N THR A 5 -5.52 -0.66 -0.22
CA THR A 5 -5.27 0.07 -1.47
C THR A 5 -6.56 0.77 -1.87
N GLY A 6 -6.51 2.09 -2.07
CA GLY A 6 -7.66 2.93 -2.40
C GLY A 6 -7.45 3.74 -3.67
N GLN A 7 -8.55 4.23 -4.22
CA GLN A 7 -8.61 5.15 -5.36
C GLN A 7 -9.12 6.52 -4.91
N PHE A 8 -8.82 7.54 -5.70
CA PHE A 8 -9.46 8.84 -5.56
C PHE A 8 -10.87 8.81 -6.14
N LYS A 9 -11.80 9.49 -5.48
CA LYS A 9 -13.09 9.87 -6.04
C LYS A 9 -12.92 10.99 -7.06
N GLU A 10 -13.92 11.23 -7.90
CA GLU A 10 -13.90 12.30 -8.91
C GLU A 10 -13.69 13.70 -8.31
N ASP A 11 -14.06 13.91 -7.04
CA ASP A 11 -13.87 15.17 -6.31
C ASP A 11 -12.48 15.29 -5.64
N GLY A 12 -11.59 14.30 -5.84
CA GLY A 12 -10.26 14.24 -5.25
C GLY A 12 -10.22 13.77 -3.80
N ALA A 13 -11.37 13.46 -3.18
CA ALA A 13 -11.40 12.82 -1.88
C ALA A 13 -11.02 11.34 -2.01
N LEU A 14 -10.52 10.75 -0.91
CA LEU A 14 -10.26 9.31 -0.88
C LEU A 14 -11.56 8.54 -0.70
N ASP A 15 -11.69 7.41 -1.39
CA ASP A 15 -12.70 6.44 -0.99
C ASP A 15 -12.36 5.89 0.40
N PRO A 16 -13.24 6.06 1.41
CA PRO A 16 -13.03 5.43 2.71
C PRO A 16 -13.06 3.90 2.60
N GLU A 17 -13.74 3.35 1.59
CA GLU A 17 -13.72 1.91 1.33
C GLU A 17 -12.52 1.55 0.45
N PRO A 18 -11.63 0.67 0.93
CA PRO A 18 -10.46 0.27 0.17
C PRO A 18 -10.87 -0.63 -0.99
N ALA A 19 -10.33 -0.38 -2.19
CA ALA A 19 -10.51 -1.23 -3.36
C ALA A 19 -10.03 -2.67 -3.09
N TRP A 20 -8.91 -2.82 -2.37
CA TRP A 20 -8.41 -4.13 -1.94
C TRP A 20 -7.75 -4.12 -0.57
N ARG A 21 -7.72 -5.30 0.05
CA ARG A 21 -6.96 -5.62 1.26
C ARG A 21 -5.86 -6.62 0.94
N ILE A 22 -4.64 -6.33 1.37
CA ILE A 22 -3.47 -7.21 1.27
C ILE A 22 -2.99 -7.53 2.68
N LEU A 23 -3.06 -8.80 3.09
CA LEU A 23 -2.60 -9.25 4.40
C LEU A 23 -1.10 -9.56 4.37
N GLN A 24 -0.32 -8.86 5.20
CA GLN A 24 1.14 -8.99 5.27
C GLN A 24 1.59 -9.82 6.47
N GLU A 25 1.91 -11.09 6.24
CA GLU A 25 2.52 -11.97 7.25
C GLU A 25 3.96 -11.53 7.59
N PRO A 26 4.49 -11.85 8.78
CA PRO A 26 5.90 -11.63 9.10
C PRO A 26 6.82 -12.27 8.04
N ARG A 27 7.83 -11.51 7.59
CA ARG A 27 8.79 -11.90 6.52
C ARG A 27 8.17 -12.08 5.13
N SER A 28 6.98 -11.54 4.88
CA SER A 28 6.45 -11.40 3.52
C SER A 28 7.18 -10.27 2.75
N LEU A 29 7.24 -10.42 1.42
CA LEU A 29 7.70 -9.38 0.49
C LEU A 29 6.48 -8.93 -0.33
N LEU A 30 6.17 -7.64 -0.25
CA LEU A 30 5.19 -7.01 -1.14
C LEU A 30 5.95 -6.20 -2.20
N VAL A 31 5.70 -6.50 -3.46
CA VAL A 31 6.21 -5.75 -4.61
C VAL A 31 5.03 -5.06 -5.27
N THR A 32 5.06 -3.73 -5.29
CA THR A 32 4.10 -2.90 -6.02
C THR A 32 4.78 -2.33 -7.26
N THR A 33 4.19 -2.53 -8.44
CA THR A 33 4.68 -2.05 -9.73
C THR A 33 3.54 -1.49 -10.55
N ASP A 34 3.87 -0.75 -11.61
CA ASP A 34 2.91 -0.25 -12.59
C ASP A 34 1.76 0.51 -11.93
N GLU A 35 0.52 0.33 -12.39
CA GLU A 35 -0.68 0.99 -11.86
C GLU A 35 -0.79 0.92 -10.33
N LEU A 36 -0.53 -0.24 -9.72
CA LEU A 36 -0.61 -0.39 -8.25
C LEU A 36 0.36 0.54 -7.49
N TYR A 37 1.45 0.94 -8.14
CA TYR A 37 2.41 1.88 -7.58
C TYR A 37 2.10 3.34 -7.92
N THR A 38 1.56 3.63 -9.12
CA THR A 38 1.37 5.01 -9.60
C THR A 38 -0.04 5.56 -9.40
N GLU A 39 -1.07 4.73 -9.55
CA GLU A 39 -2.48 5.14 -9.57
C GLU A 39 -3.24 4.84 -8.27
N TYR A 40 -2.69 3.95 -7.43
CA TYR A 40 -3.34 3.54 -6.19
C TYR A 40 -2.61 4.05 -4.96
N LEU A 41 -3.39 4.54 -4.00
CA LEU A 41 -2.88 4.87 -2.69
C LEU A 41 -2.88 3.65 -1.80
N HIS A 42 -1.75 3.41 -1.16
CA HIS A 42 -1.58 2.28 -0.25
C HIS A 42 -1.33 2.76 1.18
N GLY A 43 -2.17 2.31 2.11
CA GLY A 43 -2.14 2.74 3.51
C GLY A 43 -2.24 1.58 4.48
N ILE A 44 -1.90 1.86 5.74
CA ILE A 44 -2.20 0.97 6.87
C ILE A 44 -3.17 1.77 7.74
N ALA A 45 -4.38 1.25 7.95
CA ALA A 45 -5.37 1.90 8.79
C ALA A 45 -4.86 1.96 10.24
N ASP A 46 -5.15 3.02 11.00
CA ASP A 46 -4.75 3.12 12.41
C ASP A 46 -5.77 2.41 13.32
N ILE A 47 -5.66 1.07 13.37
CA ILE A 47 -6.55 0.18 14.12
C ILE A 47 -5.71 -0.89 14.83
N GLU A 48 -6.23 -1.41 15.95
CA GLU A 48 -5.54 -2.46 16.74
C GLU A 48 -5.77 -3.87 16.19
N GLU A 49 -6.79 -4.06 15.35
CA GLU A 49 -7.19 -5.37 14.87
C GLU A 49 -7.72 -5.30 13.43
N ASP A 50 -7.29 -6.24 12.60
CA ASP A 50 -7.93 -6.48 11.31
C ASP A 50 -9.09 -7.48 11.51
N ALA A 51 -10.29 -7.16 11.05
CA ALA A 51 -11.48 -8.00 11.13
C ALA A 51 -11.98 -8.40 9.75
N ASP A 52 -12.91 -9.37 9.70
CA ASP A 52 -13.53 -9.84 8.46
C ASP A 52 -12.49 -10.31 7.43
N LEU A 53 -11.51 -11.09 7.89
CA LEU A 53 -10.47 -11.66 7.03
C LEU A 53 -10.93 -13.00 6.44
N SER A 54 -11.03 -13.08 5.12
CA SER A 54 -11.35 -14.31 4.40
C SER A 54 -10.75 -14.31 2.99
N ALA A 55 -10.94 -15.40 2.26
CA ALA A 55 -10.54 -15.52 0.86
C ALA A 55 -11.27 -14.54 -0.05
N GLU A 56 -12.49 -14.15 0.31
CA GLU A 56 -13.32 -13.20 -0.44
C GLU A 56 -12.90 -11.76 -0.20
N THR A 57 -12.30 -11.47 0.96
CA THR A 57 -12.06 -10.10 1.40
C THR A 57 -10.60 -9.66 1.36
N VAL A 58 -9.66 -10.61 1.22
CA VAL A 58 -8.23 -10.39 1.15
C VAL A 58 -7.70 -10.87 -0.19
N ALA A 59 -7.20 -9.93 -1.00
CA ALA A 59 -6.81 -10.19 -2.39
C ALA A 59 -5.69 -11.22 -2.54
N ASN A 60 -4.80 -11.35 -1.55
CA ASN A 60 -3.66 -12.27 -1.58
C ASN A 60 -3.84 -13.52 -0.71
N TRP A 61 -5.08 -13.91 -0.38
CA TRP A 61 -5.35 -15.00 0.56
C TRP A 61 -4.66 -16.32 0.19
N ASP A 62 -4.73 -16.70 -1.08
CA ASP A 62 -4.13 -17.95 -1.59
C ASP A 62 -2.59 -17.92 -1.59
N LEU A 63 -1.98 -16.75 -1.37
CA LEU A 63 -0.53 -16.57 -1.26
C LEU A 63 -0.04 -16.55 0.20
N LEU A 64 -0.95 -16.64 1.17
CA LEU A 64 -0.59 -16.69 2.58
C LEU A 64 0.07 -18.03 2.90
N ARG A 65 1.12 -17.98 3.72
CA ARG A 65 1.80 -19.17 4.19
C ARG A 65 0.96 -19.95 5.19
N SER A 66 0.24 -19.24 6.06
CA SER A 66 -0.50 -19.82 7.18
C SER A 66 -1.89 -19.20 7.31
N PRO A 67 -2.78 -19.32 6.31
CA PRO A 67 -4.12 -18.72 6.34
C PRO A 67 -4.96 -19.21 7.53
N GLY A 68 -4.71 -20.43 8.03
CA GLY A 68 -5.38 -20.98 9.20
C GLY A 68 -5.21 -20.17 10.50
N VAL A 69 -4.16 -19.34 10.60
CA VAL A 69 -3.97 -18.41 11.74
C VAL A 69 -5.10 -17.36 11.78
N TYR A 70 -5.71 -17.08 10.63
CA TYR A 70 -6.77 -16.09 10.46
C TYR A 70 -8.15 -16.74 10.29
N ALA A 71 -8.30 -18.03 10.59
CA ALA A 71 -9.55 -18.77 10.36
C ALA A 71 -10.76 -18.23 11.14
N ASN A 72 -10.53 -17.48 12.23
CA ASN A 72 -11.58 -16.79 12.97
C ASN A 72 -11.94 -15.41 12.38
N GLY A 73 -11.37 -15.05 11.22
CA GLY A 73 -11.57 -13.80 10.54
C GLY A 73 -10.89 -12.59 11.18
N ARG A 74 -9.98 -12.79 12.14
CA ARG A 74 -9.40 -11.70 12.94
C ARG A 74 -7.88 -11.78 12.99
N ASN A 75 -7.23 -10.63 13.09
CA ASN A 75 -5.80 -10.51 13.35
C ASN A 75 -5.52 -9.33 14.30
N ILE A 76 -5.21 -9.64 15.56
CA ILE A 76 -4.75 -8.65 16.54
C ILE A 76 -3.36 -8.17 16.12
N ARG A 77 -3.20 -6.85 15.95
CA ARG A 77 -1.95 -6.29 15.49
C ARG A 77 -0.92 -6.24 16.61
N GLN A 78 0.32 -6.44 16.20
CA GLN A 78 1.49 -6.34 17.04
C GLN A 78 2.47 -5.38 16.40
N THR A 79 3.47 -4.95 17.17
CA THR A 79 4.57 -4.15 16.66
C THR A 79 5.22 -4.85 15.46
N ARG A 80 5.32 -4.12 14.35
CA ARG A 80 5.91 -4.60 13.10
C ARG A 80 6.89 -3.59 12.55
N THR A 81 8.03 -4.08 12.09
CA THR A 81 8.99 -3.30 11.31
C THR A 81 8.89 -3.69 9.84
N SER A 82 8.79 -2.71 8.94
CA SER A 82 8.87 -2.91 7.50
C SER A 82 10.09 -2.22 6.93
N LEU A 83 10.76 -2.88 6.00
CA LEU A 83 11.79 -2.26 5.18
C LEU A 83 11.19 -1.98 3.80
N THR A 84 11.23 -0.72 3.39
CA THR A 84 10.72 -0.29 2.08
C THR A 84 11.90 0.15 1.23
N TYR A 85 12.04 -0.46 0.07
CA TYR A 85 13.03 -0.10 -0.94
C TYR A 85 12.29 0.46 -2.15
N ARG A 86 12.82 1.56 -2.70
CA ARG A 86 12.36 2.14 -3.96
C ARG A 86 13.55 2.68 -4.73
N ASP A 87 13.51 2.51 -6.04
CA ASP A 87 14.41 3.25 -6.92
C ASP A 87 13.81 4.64 -7.16
N VAL A 88 14.62 5.68 -6.96
CA VAL A 88 14.18 7.06 -7.15
C VAL A 88 14.95 7.61 -8.34
N LEU A 89 14.26 7.74 -9.46
CA LEU A 89 14.83 8.36 -10.65
C LEU A 89 15.29 9.79 -10.33
N GLN A 90 16.52 10.11 -10.75
CA GLN A 90 17.04 11.45 -10.63
C GLN A 90 16.28 12.38 -11.59
N VAL A 91 15.35 13.17 -11.06
CA VAL A 91 14.62 14.17 -11.86
C VAL A 91 15.59 15.29 -12.28
N SER A 92 15.81 15.44 -13.59
CA SER A 92 16.71 16.47 -14.12
C SER A 92 16.09 17.86 -13.92
N LYS A 93 16.84 18.75 -13.26
CA LYS A 93 16.45 20.13 -12.92
C LYS A 93 16.49 21.07 -14.13
N VAL A 94 15.91 20.71 -15.28
CA VAL A 94 15.90 21.60 -16.46
C VAL A 94 15.23 22.95 -16.14
N ALA A 95 14.31 22.98 -15.17
CA ALA A 95 13.77 24.22 -14.59
C ALA A 95 14.85 25.14 -13.97
N ASN A 96 15.91 24.60 -13.34
CA ASN A 96 17.01 25.40 -12.79
C ASN A 96 17.93 25.96 -13.88
N LYS A 97 17.99 25.35 -15.07
CA LYS A 97 18.81 25.87 -16.18
C LYS A 97 18.11 27.00 -16.93
N LEU A 98 16.79 26.90 -17.16
CA LEU A 98 16.02 27.99 -17.77
C LEU A 98 15.96 29.26 -16.90
N GLY A 99 15.83 29.12 -15.57
CA GLY A 99 15.84 30.27 -14.66
C GLY A 99 17.17 31.05 -14.62
N ILE A 100 18.29 30.40 -14.99
CA ILE A 100 19.61 31.05 -15.10
C ILE A 100 19.75 31.76 -16.47
N PHE A 101 19.16 31.21 -17.53
CA PHE A 101 19.22 31.81 -18.88
C PHE A 101 18.30 33.03 -19.06
N LEU A 102 17.21 33.14 -18.31
CA LEU A 102 16.35 34.35 -18.32
C LEU A 102 16.87 35.50 -17.42
N LYS A 103 18.00 35.33 -16.74
CA LYS A 103 18.61 36.34 -15.84
C LYS A 103 19.89 37.00 -16.39
N ARG A 104 20.14 36.91 -17.70
CA ARG A 104 21.25 37.61 -18.37
C ARG A 104 20.75 38.60 -19.40
#